data_AF-A0A1M5Z3M1-F1
#
_entry.id   AF-A0A1M5Z3M1-F1
#
_cell.length_a   1.000
_cell.length_b   1.000
_cell.length_c   1.000
_cell.angle_alpha   90.00
_cell.angle_beta   90.00
_cell.angle_gamma   90.00
#
_symmetry.space_group_name_H-M   'P 1'
#
loop_
_entity.id
_entity.type
_entity.pdbx_description
1 polymer ?
#
loop_
_entity_poly.entity_id
_entity_poly.type
_entity_poly.pdbx_seq_one_letter_code
_entity_poly.pdbx_strand_id
1 'polypeptide(L)'
;MTELENEILNALEPLLAPYLEKLSSHKFDVRPGLVEVKCQQDESELTWATLLRIEVIHADRQVHIRSISTPGIMKGQGLGKILIKAIYIAAKARGYEVFVTDMTPGFYQRLLRRGARSCSEEMVQINDDTVLA
;
A
#
# COMPACT_ATOMS: atom_id res chain seq x y z
N MET A 1 -1.01 -16.73 12.38
CA MET A 1 -0.52 -15.94 11.23
C MET A 1 -1.64 -15.94 10.21
N THR A 2 -2.11 -14.77 9.81
CA THR A 2 -3.30 -14.62 8.97
C THR A 2 -2.92 -14.74 7.50
N GLU A 3 -3.69 -15.53 6.73
CA GLU A 3 -3.35 -15.88 5.35
C GLU A 3 -3.31 -14.66 4.41
N LEU A 4 -4.16 -13.65 4.66
CA LEU A 4 -4.28 -12.48 3.79
C LEU A 4 -3.04 -11.59 3.82
N GLU A 5 -2.44 -11.35 4.98
CA GLU A 5 -1.26 -10.49 5.11
C GLU A 5 -0.06 -11.08 4.38
N ASN A 6 0.10 -12.40 4.43
CA ASN A 6 1.12 -13.10 3.64
C ASN A 6 0.81 -13.04 2.15
N GLU A 7 -0.45 -13.16 1.73
CA GLU A 7 -0.82 -12.98 0.32
C GLU A 7 -0.54 -11.56 -0.18
N ILE A 8 -0.86 -10.55 0.62
CA ILE A 8 -0.54 -9.16 0.35
C ILE A 8 0.98 -8.99 0.24
N LEU A 9 1.76 -9.52 1.19
CA LEU A 9 3.23 -9.47 1.15
C LEU A 9 3.77 -10.12 -0.14
N ASN A 10 3.34 -11.34 -0.45
CA ASN A 10 3.78 -12.10 -1.62
C ASN A 10 3.45 -11.38 -2.94
N ALA A 11 2.35 -10.63 -2.99
CA ALA A 11 1.98 -9.80 -4.14
C ALA A 11 2.83 -8.53 -4.25
N LEU A 12 3.30 -7.98 -3.12
CA LEU A 12 4.05 -6.72 -3.06
C LEU A 12 5.55 -6.91 -3.24
N GLU A 13 6.14 -7.97 -2.68
CA GLU A 13 7.58 -8.17 -2.63
C GLU A 13 8.23 -8.14 -4.03
N PRO A 14 7.73 -8.84 -5.06
CA PRO A 14 8.32 -8.77 -6.40
C PRO A 14 8.22 -7.39 -7.06
N LEU A 15 7.20 -6.60 -6.69
CA LEU A 15 7.00 -5.24 -7.21
C LEU A 15 7.95 -4.23 -6.57
N LEU A 16 8.35 -4.49 -5.32
CA LEU A 16 9.22 -3.61 -4.53
C LEU A 16 10.70 -3.99 -4.66
N ALA A 17 11.03 -5.27 -4.87
CA ALA A 17 12.40 -5.77 -4.95
C ALA A 17 13.34 -4.94 -5.85
N PRO A 18 12.96 -4.53 -7.09
CA PRO A 18 13.85 -3.76 -7.98
C PRO A 18 14.26 -2.38 -7.45
N TYR A 19 13.55 -1.89 -6.42
CA TYR A 19 13.84 -0.62 -5.74
C TYR A 19 14.50 -0.85 -4.39
N LEU A 20 14.03 -1.82 -3.62
CA LEU A 20 14.56 -2.13 -2.29
C LEU A 20 15.99 -2.64 -2.32
N GLU A 21 16.38 -3.36 -3.37
CA GLU A 21 17.76 -3.84 -3.58
C GLU A 21 18.78 -2.71 -3.80
N LYS A 22 18.31 -1.49 -4.14
CA LYS A 22 19.15 -0.31 -4.34
C LYS A 22 19.34 0.52 -3.07
N LEU A 23 18.68 0.13 -1.99
CA LEU A 23 18.68 0.84 -0.71
C LEU A 23 19.68 0.17 0.25
N SER A 24 20.20 0.94 1.21
CA SER A 24 21.12 0.42 2.22
C SER A 24 20.50 -0.67 3.07
N SER A 25 19.21 -0.52 3.43
CA SER A 25 18.48 -1.53 4.18
C SER A 25 16.97 -1.42 3.94
N HIS A 26 16.27 -2.54 4.12
CA HIS A 26 14.82 -2.62 4.07
C HIS A 26 14.31 -3.72 5.02
N LYS A 27 13.05 -3.60 5.44
CA LYS A 27 12.39 -4.63 6.25
C LYS A 27 10.91 -4.71 5.95
N PHE A 28 10.40 -5.93 6.03
CA PHE A 28 8.99 -6.25 6.02
C PHE A 28 8.58 -6.62 7.45
N ASP A 29 7.65 -5.88 8.03
CA ASP A 29 7.01 -6.22 9.30
C ASP A 29 5.60 -6.72 8.99
N VAL A 30 5.42 -8.03 9.14
CA VAL A 30 4.16 -8.72 8.90
C VAL A 30 3.71 -9.43 10.16
N ARG A 31 2.54 -9.04 10.64
CA ARG A 31 1.90 -9.58 11.84
C ARG A 31 0.38 -9.50 11.68
N PRO A 32 -0.41 -10.22 12.49
CA PRO A 32 -1.87 -10.17 12.39
C PRO A 32 -2.38 -8.73 12.45
N GLY A 33 -3.11 -8.31 11.42
CA GLY A 33 -3.65 -6.97 11.27
C GLY A 33 -2.71 -5.93 10.67
N LEU A 34 -1.46 -6.26 10.29
CA LEU A 34 -0.50 -5.29 9.78
C LEU A 34 0.47 -5.88 8.74
N VAL A 35 0.63 -5.15 7.63
CA VAL A 35 1.76 -5.28 6.69
C VAL A 35 2.43 -3.92 6.56
N GLU A 36 3.69 -3.83 6.95
CA GLU A 36 4.47 -2.59 6.88
C GLU A 36 5.81 -2.82 6.18
N VAL A 37 6.14 -1.94 5.23
CA VAL A 37 7.41 -1.92 4.52
C VAL A 37 8.17 -0.66 4.92
N LYS A 38 9.35 -0.86 5.47
CA LYS A 38 10.26 0.20 5.88
C LYS A 38 11.56 0.09 5.10
N CYS A 39 12.17 1.23 4.82
CA CYS A 39 13.41 1.32 4.05
C CYS A 39 14.33 2.42 4.58
N GLN A 40 15.62 2.30 4.28
CA GLN A 40 16.67 3.21 4.70
C GLN A 40 17.55 3.57 3.50
N GLN A 41 17.74 4.86 3.23
CA GLN A 41 18.47 5.34 2.04
C GLN A 41 19.98 5.41 2.23
N ASP A 42 20.44 5.56 3.48
CA ASP A 42 21.83 5.60 3.88
C ASP A 42 22.05 4.74 5.13
N GLU A 43 23.27 4.60 5.64
CA GLU A 43 23.56 3.77 6.82
C GLU A 43 23.16 4.42 8.17
N SER A 44 22.58 5.63 8.17
CA SER A 44 22.22 6.34 9.40
C SER A 44 20.93 5.80 10.00
N GLU A 45 20.96 5.22 11.21
CA GLU A 45 19.77 4.63 11.86
C GLU A 45 18.58 5.62 12.02
N LEU A 46 18.84 6.92 11.93
CA LEU A 46 17.81 7.97 11.98
C LEU A 46 16.98 8.10 10.68
N THR A 47 17.28 7.35 9.62
CA THR A 47 16.70 7.57 8.28
C THR A 47 15.68 6.53 7.82
N TRP A 48 15.21 5.65 8.71
CA TRP A 48 14.14 4.71 8.38
C TRP A 48 12.85 5.44 7.99
N ALA A 49 12.40 5.21 6.76
CA ALA A 49 11.15 5.73 6.22
C ALA A 49 10.16 4.59 5.98
N THR A 50 8.89 4.82 6.34
CA THR A 50 7.79 3.93 5.96
C THR A 50 7.44 4.15 4.48
N LEU A 51 7.64 3.11 3.69
CA LEU A 51 7.29 3.08 2.27
C LEU A 51 5.81 2.73 2.10
N LEU A 52 5.33 1.74 2.84
CA LEU A 52 3.97 1.23 2.73
C LEU A 52 3.49 0.79 4.11
N ARG A 53 2.27 1.17 4.46
CA ARG A 53 1.61 0.68 5.68
C ARG A 53 0.18 0.29 5.36
N ILE A 54 -0.15 -0.96 5.70
CA ILE A 54 -1.45 -1.58 5.47
C ILE A 54 -1.94 -2.15 6.79
N GLU A 55 -3.15 -1.78 7.17
CA GLU A 55 -3.84 -2.32 8.34
C GLU A 55 -4.98 -3.24 7.86
N VAL A 56 -5.06 -4.44 8.45
CA VAL A 56 -6.08 -5.44 8.10
C VAL A 56 -7.04 -5.58 9.28
N ILE A 57 -8.27 -5.10 9.07
CA ILE A 57 -9.34 -5.12 10.07
C ILE A 57 -10.18 -6.37 9.79
N HIS A 58 -9.77 -7.50 10.36
CA HIS A 58 -10.44 -8.79 10.12
C HIS A 58 -11.91 -8.83 10.55
N ALA A 59 -12.26 -8.13 11.63
CA ALA A 59 -13.63 -8.09 12.14
C ALA A 59 -14.62 -7.54 11.09
N ASP A 60 -14.19 -6.53 10.34
CA ASP A 60 -15.01 -5.85 9.34
C ASP A 60 -14.69 -6.27 7.90
N ARG A 61 -13.71 -7.18 7.72
CA ARG A 61 -13.16 -7.60 6.43
C ARG A 61 -12.67 -6.41 5.59
N GLN A 62 -11.90 -5.52 6.21
CA GLN A 62 -11.37 -4.34 5.53
C GLN A 62 -9.84 -4.33 5.50
N VAL A 63 -9.29 -3.79 4.43
CA VAL A 63 -7.86 -3.50 4.28
C VAL A 63 -7.71 -1.99 4.09
N HIS A 64 -6.95 -1.35 4.98
CA HIS A 64 -6.72 0.09 4.98
C HIS A 64 -5.28 0.35 4.58
N ILE A 65 -5.09 0.96 3.41
CA ILE A 65 -3.78 1.44 2.96
C ILE A 65 -3.58 2.83 3.58
N ARG A 66 -2.90 2.86 4.74
CA ARG A 66 -2.66 4.07 5.54
C ARG A 66 -1.57 4.97 4.98
N SER A 67 -0.61 4.40 4.24
CA SER A 67 0.50 5.18 3.69
C SER A 67 1.09 4.50 2.46
N ILE A 68 1.35 5.30 1.43
CA ILE A 68 2.18 4.93 0.29
C ILE A 68 3.13 6.09 0.03
N SER A 69 4.38 5.91 0.43
CA SER A 69 5.48 6.82 0.15
C SER A 69 6.38 6.20 -0.91
N THR A 70 6.62 6.94 -1.98
CA THR A 70 7.64 6.58 -2.98
C THR A 70 8.85 7.50 -2.78
N PRO A 71 9.92 7.04 -2.10
CA PRO A 71 11.22 7.68 -2.08
C PRO A 71 11.66 8.17 -3.47
N GLY A 72 12.57 9.15 -3.54
CA GLY A 72 12.97 9.80 -4.79
C GLY A 72 13.28 8.83 -5.94
N ILE A 73 13.96 7.72 -5.63
CA ILE A 73 14.34 6.68 -6.60
C ILE A 73 13.13 5.91 -7.21
N MET A 74 11.96 6.02 -6.60
CA MET A 74 10.71 5.32 -6.96
C MET A 74 9.66 6.28 -7.53
N LYS A 75 9.96 7.59 -7.59
CA LYS A 75 9.02 8.61 -8.10
C LYS A 75 8.88 8.49 -9.63
N GLY A 76 7.67 8.79 -10.13
CA GLY A 76 7.38 8.89 -11.56
C GLY A 76 7.10 7.56 -12.27
N GLN A 77 7.23 6.41 -11.61
CA GLN A 77 7.07 5.09 -12.25
C GLN A 77 5.66 4.48 -12.10
N GLY A 78 4.69 5.25 -11.60
CA GLY A 78 3.33 4.75 -11.38
C GLY A 78 3.20 3.71 -10.26
N LEU A 79 4.28 3.46 -9.50
CA LEU A 79 4.37 2.38 -8.52
C LEU A 79 3.23 2.37 -7.51
N GLY A 80 2.81 3.54 -7.00
CA GLY A 80 1.69 3.62 -6.05
C GLY A 80 0.40 2.98 -6.58
N LYS A 81 0.09 3.13 -7.88
CA LYS A 81 -1.10 2.48 -8.49
C LYS A 81 -0.93 0.96 -8.56
N ILE A 82 0.26 0.52 -8.95
CA ILE A 82 0.60 -0.90 -9.08
C ILE A 82 0.48 -1.59 -7.72
N LEU A 83 1.00 -0.96 -6.65
CA LEU A 83 0.88 -1.46 -5.29
C LEU A 83 -0.59 -1.52 -4.83
N ILE A 84 -1.36 -0.43 -5.03
CA ILE A 84 -2.80 -0.44 -4.70
C ILE A 84 -3.52 -1.57 -5.44
N LYS A 85 -3.21 -1.79 -6.72
CA LYS A 85 -3.81 -2.86 -7.53
C LYS A 85 -3.49 -4.25 -6.98
N ALA A 86 -2.23 -4.49 -6.63
CA ALA A 86 -1.80 -5.77 -6.06
C ALA A 86 -2.53 -6.06 -4.74
N ILE A 87 -2.62 -5.06 -3.86
CA ILE A 87 -3.34 -5.15 -2.58
C ILE A 87 -4.84 -5.42 -2.83
N TYR A 88 -5.45 -4.67 -3.76
CA TYR A 88 -6.85 -4.83 -4.12
C TYR A 88 -7.17 -6.25 -4.60
N ILE A 89 -6.35 -6.81 -5.49
CA ILE A 89 -6.56 -8.16 -6.03
C ILE A 89 -6.48 -9.22 -4.92
N ALA A 90 -5.44 -9.16 -4.07
CA ALA A 90 -5.27 -10.11 -2.96
C ALA A 90 -6.42 -10.03 -1.95
N ALA A 91 -6.77 -8.82 -1.52
CA ALA A 91 -7.86 -8.58 -0.58
C ALA A 91 -9.22 -9.01 -1.14
N LYS A 92 -9.53 -8.63 -2.38
CA LYS A 92 -10.81 -8.96 -3.03
C LYS A 92 -10.99 -10.46 -3.19
N ALA A 93 -9.94 -11.21 -3.52
CA ALA A 93 -10.01 -12.67 -3.64
C ALA A 93 -10.44 -13.35 -2.33
N ARG A 94 -10.14 -12.72 -1.19
CA ARG A 94 -10.58 -13.15 0.15
C ARG A 94 -11.86 -12.45 0.62
N GLY A 95 -12.54 -11.69 -0.24
CA GLY A 95 -13.75 -10.94 0.07
C GLY A 95 -13.54 -9.82 1.08
N TYR A 96 -12.40 -9.14 1.02
CA TYR A 96 -12.12 -7.92 1.79
C TYR A 96 -12.36 -6.68 0.93
N GLU A 97 -12.89 -5.64 1.55
CA GLU A 97 -12.95 -4.30 0.96
C GLU A 97 -11.62 -3.57 1.16
N VAL A 98 -11.23 -2.71 0.21
CA VAL A 98 -9.97 -1.97 0.27
C VAL A 98 -10.23 -0.48 0.30
N PHE A 99 -9.62 0.19 1.26
CA PHE A 99 -9.68 1.63 1.46
C PHE A 99 -8.29 2.22 1.41
N VAL A 100 -8.18 3.43 0.87
CA VAL A 100 -6.99 4.27 1.04
C VAL A 100 -7.37 5.40 1.97
N THR A 101 -6.53 5.66 2.97
CA THR A 101 -6.74 6.69 4.00
C THR A 101 -5.49 7.53 4.18
N ASP A 102 -5.57 8.58 5.02
CA ASP A 102 -4.45 9.48 5.37
C ASP A 102 -3.70 10.04 4.15
N MET A 103 -4.44 10.35 3.08
CA MET A 103 -3.88 10.80 1.82
C MET A 103 -3.67 12.31 1.79
N THR A 104 -2.69 12.76 1.01
CA THR A 104 -2.65 14.16 0.59
C THR A 104 -3.90 14.52 -0.24
N PRO A 105 -4.41 15.76 -0.18
CA PRO A 105 -5.58 16.18 -0.97
C PRO A 105 -5.43 15.92 -2.48
N GLY A 106 -4.22 16.16 -3.00
CA GLY A 106 -3.92 15.88 -4.41
C GLY A 106 -4.00 14.40 -4.77
N PHE A 107 -3.65 13.49 -3.84
CA PHE A 107 -3.77 12.05 -4.08
C PHE A 107 -5.22 11.58 -4.01
N TYR A 108 -5.98 12.05 -3.01
CA TYR A 108 -7.42 11.82 -2.89
C TYR A 108 -8.17 12.17 -4.19
N GLN A 109 -7.97 13.40 -4.69
CA GLN A 109 -8.62 13.86 -5.92
C GLN A 109 -8.24 13.04 -7.15
N ARG A 110 -7.00 12.54 -7.23
CA ARG A 110 -6.58 11.65 -8.32
C ARG A 110 -7.27 10.29 -8.28
N LEU A 111 -7.51 9.72 -7.09
CA LEU A 111 -8.22 8.45 -6.95
C LEU A 111 -9.70 8.60 -7.30
N LEU A 112 -10.36 9.68 -6.87
CA LEU A 112 -11.74 9.96 -7.26
C LEU A 112 -11.91 10.08 -8.78
N ARG A 113 -11.04 10.85 -9.44
CA ARG A 113 -11.04 10.97 -10.91
C ARG A 113 -10.80 9.64 -11.64
N ARG A 114 -10.29 8.64 -10.93
CA ARG A 114 -10.04 7.29 -11.43
C ARG A 114 -11.17 6.31 -11.12
N GLY A 115 -12.27 6.73 -10.50
CA GLY A 115 -13.41 5.86 -10.19
C GLY A 115 -13.42 5.28 -8.78
N ALA A 116 -12.46 5.65 -7.93
CA ALA A 116 -12.54 5.31 -6.51
C ALA A 116 -13.78 5.98 -5.88
N ARG A 117 -14.48 5.26 -5.02
CA ARG A 117 -15.70 5.77 -4.36
C ARG A 117 -15.29 6.57 -3.12
N SER A 118 -15.80 7.80 -2.99
CA SER A 118 -15.65 8.57 -1.76
C SER A 118 -16.45 7.93 -0.62
N CYS A 119 -15.79 7.71 0.53
CA CYS A 119 -16.44 7.25 1.77
C CYS A 119 -16.45 8.36 2.83
N SER A 120 -15.43 9.23 2.82
CA SER A 120 -15.35 10.46 3.60
C SER A 120 -14.40 11.46 2.91
N GLU A 121 -14.14 12.61 3.55
CA GLU A 121 -13.19 13.61 3.05
C GLU A 121 -11.74 13.11 2.97
N GLU A 122 -11.41 12.04 3.71
CA GLU A 122 -10.04 11.51 3.82
C GLU A 122 -9.92 10.04 3.43
N MET A 123 -11.03 9.41 3.03
CA MET A 123 -11.10 7.99 2.72
C MET A 123 -11.79 7.75 1.38
N VAL A 124 -11.16 6.91 0.56
CA VAL A 124 -11.76 6.37 -0.66
C VAL A 124 -11.73 4.85 -0.65
N GLN A 125 -12.76 4.23 -1.18
CA GLN A 125 -12.82 2.80 -1.44
C GLN A 125 -12.31 2.52 -2.85
N ILE A 126 -11.41 1.56 -2.97
CA ILE A 126 -10.97 0.98 -4.23
C ILE A 126 -11.98 -0.09 -4.64
N ASN A 127 -12.44 -0.03 -5.89
CA ASN A 127 -13.46 -0.90 -6.45
C ASN A 127 -13.11 -1.28 -7.89
N ASP A 128 -13.99 -2.05 -8.55
CA ASP A 128 -13.78 -2.52 -9.92
C ASP A 128 -13.75 -1.40 -10.96
N ASP A 129 -14.38 -0.25 -10.67
CA ASP A 129 -14.37 0.92 -11.53
C ASP A 129 -13.08 1.75 -11.37
N THR A 130 -12.25 1.43 -10.37
CA THR A 130 -11.03 2.20 -10.08
C THR A 130 -9.92 1.87 -11.08
N VAL A 131 -9.57 2.83 -11.93
CA VAL A 131 -8.53 2.70 -12.96
C VAL A 131 -7.13 2.79 -12.34
N LEU A 132 -6.52 1.63 -12.09
CA LEU A 132 -5.17 1.46 -11.52
C LEU A 132 -4.08 1.08 -12.55
N ALA A 133 -4.38 1.15 -13.85
CA ALA A 133 -3.40 1.08 -14.94
C ALA A 133 -2.71 2.44 -15.17
#